data_AF-A0A1E2V7S4-F1
#
_entry.id   AF-A0A1E2V7S4-F1
#
_cell.length_a   1.000
_cell.length_b   1.000
_cell.length_c   1.000
_cell.angle_alpha   90.00
_cell.angle_beta   90.00
_cell.angle_gamma   90.00
#
_symmetry.space_group_name_H-M   'P 1'
#
loop_
_entity.id
_entity.type
_entity.pdbx_description
1 polymer ?
#
loop_
_entity_poly.entity_id
_entity_poly.type
_entity_poly.pdbx_seq_one_letter_code
_entity_poly.pdbx_strand_id
1 'polypeptide(L)'
;MGGDNLYQYAPNPTGWVDPLGLSKQCCGGANYENPGHHDPSGKGPNNYNSSKSVLPENHEQLWNQSKLAGDGNRWTKVGTGKKAVYHRFQNDGNGNWHWNGSTAGKTSTGKPRQIELRHVPKGIQRGLE
;
A
#
# COMPACT_ATOMS: atom_id res chain seq x y z
N MET A 1 -25.43 -13.81 18.70
CA MET A 1 -23.97 -14.03 18.77
C MET A 1 -23.41 -13.97 17.37
N GLY A 2 -22.66 -12.93 17.03
CA GLY A 2 -22.06 -12.76 15.70
C GLY A 2 -20.93 -11.76 15.86
N GLY A 3 -19.70 -12.25 15.75
CA GLY A 3 -18.52 -11.63 16.34
C GLY A 3 -18.21 -10.25 15.78
N ASP A 4 -17.85 -9.36 16.69
CA ASP A 4 -17.28 -8.06 16.41
C ASP A 4 -16.07 -8.22 15.48
N ASN A 5 -16.19 -7.70 14.24
CA ASN A 5 -15.05 -7.56 13.35
C ASN A 5 -14.18 -6.40 13.87
N LEU A 6 -13.31 -6.71 14.84
CA LEU A 6 -12.44 -5.76 15.53
C LEU A 6 -11.23 -5.25 14.71
N TYR A 7 -11.26 -5.31 13.38
CA TYR A 7 -10.29 -4.58 12.56
C TYR A 7 -10.82 -3.18 12.24
N GLN A 8 -11.28 -2.47 13.27
CA GLN A 8 -11.44 -1.02 13.21
C GLN A 8 -10.02 -0.43 13.23
N TYR A 9 -9.52 -0.04 12.06
CA TYR A 9 -8.33 0.82 11.99
C TYR A 9 -8.71 2.12 12.69
N ALA A 10 -8.24 2.31 13.92
CA ALA A 10 -8.25 3.63 14.53
C ALA A 10 -7.45 4.56 13.62
N PRO A 11 -8.00 5.70 13.16
CA PRO A 11 -7.19 6.70 12.47
C PRO A 11 -6.16 7.18 13.47
N ASN A 12 -4.92 6.73 13.34
CA ASN A 12 -3.84 7.21 14.19
C ASN A 12 -3.47 8.63 13.75
N PRO A 13 -3.70 9.67 14.58
CA PRO A 13 -3.33 11.03 14.27
C PRO A 13 -1.89 11.23 14.73
N THR A 14 -0.93 10.79 13.92
CA THR A 14 0.45 11.29 14.02
C THR A 14 0.90 11.66 12.62
N GLY A 15 0.23 12.70 12.10
CA GLY A 15 0.60 13.37 10.88
C GLY A 15 1.81 14.26 11.11
N TRP A 16 2.78 14.16 10.21
CA TRP A 16 3.30 15.39 9.65
C TRP A 16 2.25 15.85 8.63
N VAL A 17 1.46 16.86 9.02
CA VAL A 17 0.68 17.64 8.06
C VAL A 17 1.68 18.57 7.39
N ASP A 18 1.87 18.44 6.08
CA ASP A 18 2.62 19.40 5.28
C ASP A 18 1.74 20.66 5.08
N PRO A 19 1.99 21.76 5.80
CA PRO A 19 1.13 22.94 5.78
C PRO A 19 1.29 23.77 4.50
N LEU A 20 2.24 23.41 3.61
CA LEU A 20 2.51 24.13 2.38
C LEU A 20 2.02 23.39 1.12
N GLY A 21 1.54 22.14 1.24
CA GLY A 21 1.15 21.33 0.09
C GLY A 21 2.27 21.15 -0.93
N LEU A 22 3.54 21.27 -0.50
CA LEU A 22 4.72 21.26 -1.36
C LEU A 22 5.22 19.86 -1.69
N SER A 23 4.59 18.79 -1.16
CA SER A 23 4.80 17.43 -1.64
C SER A 23 4.26 17.18 -3.06
N LYS A 24 3.78 18.22 -3.75
CA LYS A 24 3.31 18.19 -5.14
C LYS A 24 4.44 18.29 -6.18
N GLN A 25 5.61 17.74 -5.94
CA GLN A 25 6.48 17.38 -7.07
C GLN A 25 7.63 16.48 -6.64
N CYS A 26 7.73 15.29 -7.27
CA CYS A 26 8.93 14.94 -8.03
C CYS A 26 8.62 13.72 -8.92
N CYS A 27 8.93 13.90 -10.22
CA CYS A 27 8.91 12.95 -11.34
C CYS A 27 7.56 12.83 -12.07
N GLY A 28 7.52 13.32 -13.31
CA GLY A 28 6.31 13.40 -14.14
C GLY A 28 5.63 12.06 -14.43
N GLY A 29 4.33 12.12 -14.69
CA GLY A 29 3.60 11.11 -15.48
C GLY A 29 3.30 9.76 -14.82
N ALA A 30 3.60 9.55 -13.54
CA ALA A 30 3.23 8.29 -12.88
C ALA A 30 1.72 8.24 -12.58
N ASN A 31 0.98 7.47 -13.38
CA ASN A 31 -0.43 7.21 -13.15
C ASN A 31 -0.58 6.10 -12.11
N TYR A 32 -1.43 6.28 -11.10
CA TYR A 32 -1.80 5.21 -10.19
C TYR A 32 -3.22 4.75 -10.47
N GLU A 33 -3.42 3.44 -10.56
CA GLU A 33 -4.71 2.83 -10.82
C GLU A 33 -5.00 1.66 -9.88
N ASN A 34 -6.30 1.41 -9.67
CA ASN A 34 -6.78 0.19 -9.05
C ASN A 34 -6.83 -0.90 -10.14
N PRO A 35 -6.01 -1.97 -10.06
CA PRO A 35 -5.96 -3.00 -11.10
C PRO A 35 -7.15 -3.97 -11.01
N GLY A 36 -8.05 -3.82 -10.04
CA GLY A 36 -9.25 -4.63 -9.85
C GLY A 36 -9.01 -5.99 -9.20
N HIS A 37 -7.95 -6.71 -9.56
CA HIS A 37 -7.70 -8.06 -9.02
C HIS A 37 -7.34 -8.12 -7.52
N HIS A 38 -7.15 -6.97 -6.87
CA HIS A 38 -7.01 -6.85 -5.41
C HIS A 38 -8.27 -6.31 -4.72
N ASP A 39 -9.25 -5.84 -5.50
CA ASP A 39 -10.41 -5.11 -5.01
C ASP A 39 -11.67 -5.99 -4.98
N PRO A 40 -12.12 -6.46 -3.80
CA PRO A 40 -13.32 -7.28 -3.69
C PRO A 40 -14.61 -6.51 -3.98
N SER A 41 -14.58 -5.17 -4.05
CA SER A 41 -15.74 -4.36 -4.42
C SER A 41 -15.99 -4.34 -5.93
N GLY A 42 -15.03 -4.82 -6.74
CA GLY A 42 -15.18 -4.92 -8.19
C GLY A 42 -15.19 -3.56 -8.91
N LYS A 43 -14.60 -2.51 -8.31
CA LYS A 43 -14.57 -1.17 -8.92
C LYS A 43 -13.43 -0.98 -9.92
N GLY A 44 -12.49 -1.92 -10.00
CA GLY A 44 -11.39 -1.89 -10.98
C GLY A 44 -11.74 -2.54 -12.32
N PRO A 45 -10.87 -2.39 -13.34
CA PRO A 45 -11.11 -2.89 -14.68
C PRO A 45 -11.05 -4.43 -14.80
N ASN A 46 -10.38 -5.11 -13.85
CA ASN A 46 -10.27 -6.57 -13.83
C ASN A 46 -11.05 -7.19 -12.66
N ASN A 47 -11.45 -8.44 -12.83
CA ASN A 47 -12.12 -9.23 -11.81
C ASN A 47 -11.23 -9.44 -10.57
N TYR A 48 -11.86 -9.38 -9.39
CA TYR A 48 -11.21 -9.69 -8.11
C TYR A 48 -10.59 -11.09 -8.11
N ASN A 49 -9.35 -11.21 -7.64
CA ASN A 49 -8.66 -12.50 -7.46
C ASN A 49 -8.52 -12.80 -5.96
N SER A 50 -9.30 -13.77 -5.47
CA SER A 50 -9.36 -14.14 -4.05
C SER A 50 -8.07 -14.71 -3.45
N SER A 51 -7.10 -15.11 -4.29
CA SER A 51 -5.76 -15.55 -3.86
C SER A 51 -4.82 -14.38 -3.55
N LYS A 52 -5.21 -13.15 -3.92
CA LYS A 52 -4.43 -11.94 -3.72
C LYS A 52 -4.81 -11.28 -2.40
N SER A 53 -3.89 -10.43 -1.92
CA SER A 53 -4.16 -9.57 -0.76
C SER A 53 -5.22 -8.55 -1.11
N VAL A 54 -6.10 -8.20 -0.17
CA VAL A 54 -7.14 -7.20 -0.38
C VAL A 54 -6.53 -5.80 -0.44
N LEU A 55 -6.94 -5.04 -1.44
CA LEU A 55 -6.62 -3.64 -1.61
C LEU A 55 -7.13 -2.85 -0.40
N PRO A 56 -6.27 -2.10 0.32
CA PRO A 56 -6.73 -1.27 1.43
C PRO A 56 -7.56 -0.09 0.90
N GLU A 57 -8.62 0.29 1.62
CA GLU A 57 -9.50 1.40 1.21
C GLU A 57 -8.76 2.73 1.02
N ASN A 58 -7.74 2.99 1.84
CA ASN A 58 -6.91 4.20 1.76
C ASN A 58 -5.73 4.09 0.76
N HIS A 59 -5.82 3.20 -0.24
CA HIS A 59 -4.71 2.92 -1.16
C HIS A 59 -4.20 4.15 -1.92
N GLU A 60 -5.06 5.12 -2.27
CA GLU A 60 -4.65 6.36 -2.94
C GLU A 60 -3.79 7.24 -2.03
N GLN A 61 -4.16 7.35 -0.75
CA GLN A 61 -3.36 8.07 0.23
C GLN A 61 -2.01 7.39 0.43
N LEU A 62 -2.01 6.05 0.51
CA LEU A 62 -0.78 5.28 0.59
C LEU A 62 0.10 5.53 -0.64
N TRP A 63 -0.46 5.57 -1.84
CA TRP A 63 0.26 5.90 -3.07
C TRP A 63 0.90 7.30 -3.00
N ASN A 64 0.14 8.31 -2.57
CA ASN A 64 0.63 9.69 -2.48
C ASN A 64 1.79 9.84 -1.48
N GLN A 65 1.84 8.98 -0.45
CA GLN A 65 2.93 8.92 0.53
C GLN A 65 4.07 7.97 0.13
N SER A 66 3.92 7.26 -0.98
CA SER A 66 4.89 6.25 -1.41
C SER A 66 6.16 6.90 -1.91
N LYS A 67 7.28 6.19 -1.75
CA LYS A 67 8.59 6.60 -2.24
C LYS A 67 9.19 5.51 -3.13
N LEU A 68 9.83 5.92 -4.22
CA LEU A 68 10.55 4.99 -5.08
C LEU A 68 11.77 4.47 -4.34
N ALA A 69 11.90 3.15 -4.26
CA ALA A 69 13.04 2.49 -3.65
C ALA A 69 13.96 1.90 -4.72
N GLY A 70 15.17 1.51 -4.31
CA GLY A 70 16.16 0.93 -5.22
C GLY A 70 15.76 -0.38 -5.92
N ASP A 71 14.68 -1.03 -5.51
CA ASP A 71 14.14 -2.24 -6.15
C ASP A 71 13.20 -1.93 -7.33
N GLY A 72 13.04 -0.66 -7.69
CA GLY A 72 12.15 -0.20 -8.76
C GLY A 72 10.67 -0.17 -8.36
N ASN A 73 10.33 -0.60 -7.14
CA ASN A 73 8.98 -0.47 -6.60
C ASN A 73 8.88 0.80 -5.78
N ARG A 74 7.64 1.26 -5.61
CA ARG A 74 7.32 2.31 -4.64
C ARG A 74 6.78 1.71 -3.38
N TRP A 75 7.15 2.29 -2.25
CA TRP A 75 6.81 1.76 -0.94
C TRP A 75 6.29 2.84 -0.02
N THR A 76 5.28 2.49 0.77
CA THR A 76 4.75 3.33 1.85
C THR A 76 4.88 2.60 3.16
N LYS A 77 5.50 3.24 4.15
CA LYS A 77 5.61 2.73 5.51
C LYS A 77 4.53 3.37 6.38
N VAL A 78 3.69 2.55 6.97
CA VAL A 78 2.66 2.97 7.93
C VAL A 78 3.06 2.48 9.32
N GLY A 79 3.10 3.39 10.28
CA GLY A 79 3.51 3.10 11.65
C GLY A 79 5.02 2.98 11.85
N THR A 80 5.42 2.50 13.03
CA THR A 80 6.82 2.50 13.48
C THR A 80 7.21 1.17 14.14
N GLY A 81 8.52 0.93 14.24
CA GLY A 81 9.08 -0.26 14.89
C GLY A 81 8.61 -1.58 14.28
N LYS A 82 8.46 -2.61 15.13
CA LYS A 82 8.04 -3.98 14.71
C LYS A 82 6.61 -4.06 14.18
N LYS A 83 5.79 -3.02 14.40
CA LYS A 83 4.40 -2.94 13.93
C LYS A 83 4.27 -2.20 12.60
N ALA A 84 5.37 -1.73 12.02
CA ALA A 84 5.34 -1.03 10.74
C ALA A 84 4.82 -1.95 9.63
N VAL A 85 3.86 -1.45 8.87
CA VAL A 85 3.32 -2.11 7.68
C VAL A 85 3.86 -1.42 6.45
N TYR A 86 4.39 -2.19 5.51
CA TYR A 86 4.95 -1.68 4.27
C TYR A 86 4.03 -2.08 3.11
N HIS A 87 3.53 -1.09 2.38
CA HIS A 87 2.69 -1.28 1.20
C HIS A 87 3.55 -1.11 -0.05
N ARG A 88 3.42 -2.05 -0.99
CA ARG A 88 4.16 -2.06 -2.25
C ARG A 88 3.28 -1.59 -3.40
N PHE A 89 3.84 -0.73 -4.22
CA PHE A 89 3.29 -0.27 -5.48
C PHE A 89 4.27 -0.64 -6.58
N GLN A 90 3.77 -1.32 -7.62
CA GLN A 90 4.59 -1.81 -8.72
C GLN A 90 4.19 -1.08 -10.00
N ASN A 91 5.18 -0.78 -10.84
CA ASN A 91 4.98 -0.27 -12.19
C ASN A 91 4.72 -1.44 -13.14
N ASP A 92 3.71 -1.30 -14.01
CA ASP A 92 3.37 -2.28 -15.04
C ASP A 92 4.35 -2.30 -16.24
N GLY A 93 5.31 -1.37 -16.26
CA GLY A 93 6.28 -1.19 -17.34
C GLY A 93 5.91 -0.07 -18.32
N ASN A 94 4.68 0.44 -18.26
CA ASN A 94 4.14 1.48 -19.13
C ASN A 94 3.90 2.80 -18.40
N GLY A 95 4.37 2.92 -17.15
CA GLY A 95 4.19 4.11 -16.32
C GLY A 95 2.92 4.10 -15.48
N ASN A 96 2.13 3.01 -15.52
CA ASN A 96 1.00 2.83 -14.62
C ASN A 96 1.44 2.03 -13.39
N TRP A 97 1.05 2.53 -12.24
CA TRP A 97 1.37 1.98 -10.95
C TRP A 97 0.13 1.40 -10.32
N HIS A 98 0.27 0.26 -9.68
CA HIS A 98 -0.81 -0.36 -8.94
C HIS A 98 -0.31 -0.93 -7.62
N TRP A 99 -1.23 -1.04 -6.66
CA TRP A 99 -0.93 -1.69 -5.39
C TRP A 99 -0.75 -3.20 -5.59
N ASN A 100 0.30 -3.75 -4.98
CA ASN A 100 0.72 -5.13 -5.19
C ASN A 100 1.01 -5.87 -3.87
N GLY A 101 0.36 -5.45 -2.78
CA GLY A 101 0.46 -6.14 -1.49
C GLY A 101 1.06 -5.29 -0.37
N SER A 102 1.07 -5.88 0.83
CA SER A 102 1.72 -5.31 2.00
C SER A 102 2.30 -6.38 2.90
N THR A 103 3.15 -5.99 3.86
CA THR A 103 3.68 -6.89 4.90
C THR A 103 2.63 -7.34 5.93
N ALA A 104 1.42 -6.79 5.86
CA ALA A 104 0.26 -7.23 6.65
C ALA A 104 -0.89 -7.72 5.75
N GLY A 105 -0.60 -8.02 4.48
CA GLY A 105 -1.60 -8.39 3.49
C GLY A 105 -2.36 -9.65 3.86
N LYS A 106 -3.67 -9.65 3.64
CA LYS A 106 -4.57 -10.78 3.84
C LYS A 106 -5.51 -10.92 2.65
N THR A 107 -5.94 -12.14 2.34
CA THR A 107 -7.02 -12.38 1.38
C THR A 107 -8.36 -11.90 1.96
N SER A 108 -9.41 -11.83 1.15
CA SER A 108 -10.77 -11.51 1.64
C SER A 108 -11.29 -12.47 2.70
N THR A 109 -10.76 -13.69 2.75
CA THR A 109 -11.06 -14.70 3.78
C THR A 109 -10.16 -14.60 5.01
N GLY A 110 -9.31 -13.58 5.09
CA GLY A 110 -8.40 -13.34 6.20
C GLY A 110 -7.11 -14.18 6.19
N LYS A 111 -6.89 -15.01 5.16
CA LYS A 111 -5.66 -15.83 5.06
C LYS A 111 -4.44 -14.92 4.84
N PRO A 112 -3.32 -15.15 5.53
CA PRO A 112 -2.11 -14.35 5.35
C PRO A 112 -1.60 -14.42 3.90
N ARG A 113 -1.40 -13.24 3.31
CA ARG A 113 -0.75 -13.05 2.01
C ARG A 113 0.20 -11.86 2.09
N GLN A 114 1.10 -11.95 3.06
CA GLN A 114 2.04 -10.89 3.37
C GLN A 114 3.23 -10.90 2.42
N ILE A 115 3.79 -9.72 2.18
CA ILE A 115 5.14 -9.59 1.67
C ILE A 115 6.10 -9.79 2.84
N GLU A 116 7.08 -10.68 2.67
CA GLU A 116 8.11 -10.90 3.70
C GLU A 116 8.98 -9.65 3.88
N LEU A 117 9.31 -9.30 5.12
CA LEU A 117 10.12 -8.11 5.43
C LEU A 117 11.48 -8.09 4.71
N ARG A 118 12.05 -9.26 4.41
CA ARG A 118 13.30 -9.37 3.64
C ARG A 118 13.20 -8.83 2.20
N HIS A 119 11.99 -8.74 1.64
CA HIS A 119 11.74 -8.17 0.32
C HIS A 119 11.47 -6.66 0.37
N VAL A 120 11.35 -6.07 1.56
CA VAL A 120 11.26 -4.61 1.73
C VAL A 120 12.67 -4.04 1.70
N PRO A 121 12.99 -3.05 0.85
CA PRO A 121 14.30 -2.41 0.84
C PRO A 121 14.71 -1.88 2.22
N LYS A 122 16.00 -2.04 2.57
CA LYS A 122 16.49 -1.64 3.90
C LYS A 122 16.37 -0.13 4.15
N GLY A 123 16.47 0.70 3.11
CA GLY A 123 16.29 2.15 3.23
C GLY A 123 14.85 2.49 3.65
N ILE A 124 13.85 1.89 3.00
CA ILE A 124 12.44 1.97 3.39
C ILE A 124 12.22 1.48 4.83
N GLN A 125 12.80 0.34 5.22
CA GLN A 125 12.66 -0.17 6.59
C GLN A 125 13.17 0.83 7.64
N ARG A 126 14.31 1.46 7.35
CA ARG A 126 14.99 2.43 8.23
C ARG A 126 14.43 3.85 8.11
N GLY A 127 13.59 4.14 7.10
CA GLY A 127 13.07 5.48 6.82
C GLY A 127 14.12 6.43 6.22
N LEU A 128 15.09 5.90 5.48
CA LEU A 128 16.23 6.63 4.92
C LEU A 128 16.09 6.98 3.43
N GLU A 129 15.01 6.49 2.78
CA GLU A 129 14.60 6.81 1.41
C GLU A 129 13.41 7.76 1.46
#